data_AF-A0AAD4MRW2-F1
#
_entry.id   AF-A0AAD4MRW2-F1
#
_cell.length_a   1.000
_cell.length_b   1.000
_cell.length_c   1.000
_cell.angle_alpha   90.00
_cell.angle_beta   90.00
_cell.angle_gamma   90.00
#
_symmetry.space_group_name_H-M   'P 1'
#
loop_
_entity.id
_entity.type
_entity.pdbx_description
1 polymer ?
#
loop_
_entity_poly.entity_id
_entity_poly.type
_entity_poly.pdbx_seq_one_letter_code
_entity_poly.pdbx_strand_id
1 'polypeptide(L)'
;MIPNSAPGNSRHSSFSVNERSKSVKALLPLNIDYPVDVAEHPKAARPFGKVTNFGDTNQGWLSVAHEELELHSHTFDKEKFTLKILDQLLLPHITEYVDVESVEDAYQVIKKMQVRGAPLIATVGMLGLIVDLRHRVHNLHVMSTAEFLEFVTEKCDMLVSARPTAINLANIIGELKQLLRVLFDEFGAEVLKIEDDGIRNEESEAAERKDRVLTIRSKIESFVLDWQAKEREENNLLIRNSVTALTHAVSSRKLVVLTICNTGSLATSSYGTALGVIVHLHKLGHLQTALALETRPYNQGSRLTTYELAAYKVPHLLLTDSMAAYAMKTYKIDAVLVGADQVALNGDTANKIGTYMLSVLAAYHRVPFYVVTPTSSINPRITTGSEIRVEERPQIELIRFNGALTAPSDCPVWNPAFDITPAALITAILTEKGNFEPENLPNALLESQNPDFI
;
A
#
# COMPACT_ATOMS: atom_id res chain seq x y z
N MET A 1 14.01 74.59 -8.80
CA MET A 1 12.96 74.73 -9.83
C MET A 1 11.93 73.63 -9.60
N ILE A 2 10.70 74.04 -9.36
CA ILE A 2 9.50 73.20 -9.12
C ILE A 2 9.17 72.37 -10.37
N PRO A 3 8.49 71.21 -10.20
CA PRO A 3 8.33 70.14 -11.18
C PRO A 3 7.03 70.25 -11.99
N ASN A 4 6.88 69.41 -13.01
CA ASN A 4 5.63 69.09 -13.71
C ASN A 4 5.69 67.60 -14.08
N SER A 5 4.66 66.76 -14.01
CA SER A 5 3.30 66.80 -13.47
C SER A 5 2.72 65.43 -13.85
N ALA A 6 2.21 64.65 -12.89
CA ALA A 6 1.35 63.49 -13.16
C ALA A 6 -0.05 64.00 -13.65
N PRO A 7 -1.00 63.18 -14.18
CA PRO A 7 -1.50 61.98 -13.48
C PRO A 7 -2.02 60.81 -14.35
N GLY A 8 -2.09 59.63 -13.71
CA GLY A 8 -3.27 58.75 -13.75
C GLY A 8 -3.44 57.83 -14.96
N ASN A 9 -3.24 56.52 -14.75
CA ASN A 9 -4.38 55.61 -14.85
C ASN A 9 -4.14 54.29 -14.10
N SER A 10 -4.95 54.11 -13.06
CA SER A 10 -5.25 52.86 -12.40
C SER A 10 -5.89 51.87 -13.38
N ARG A 11 -5.37 50.64 -13.44
CA ARG A 11 -6.19 49.48 -13.79
C ARG A 11 -5.86 48.33 -12.84
N HIS A 12 -6.70 48.23 -11.82
CA HIS A 12 -7.03 46.98 -11.17
C HIS A 12 -7.41 45.96 -12.25
N SER A 13 -6.61 44.91 -12.41
CA SER A 13 -7.06 43.70 -13.11
C SER A 13 -7.92 42.90 -12.15
N SER A 14 -9.23 43.12 -12.25
CA SER A 14 -10.26 42.23 -11.74
C SER A 14 -10.05 40.83 -12.32
N PHE A 15 -9.62 39.87 -11.49
CA PHE A 15 -9.81 38.47 -11.83
C PHE A 15 -11.31 38.17 -11.73
N SER A 16 -11.95 38.03 -12.89
CA SER A 16 -13.31 37.53 -12.99
C SER A 16 -13.33 36.08 -12.50
N VAL A 17 -13.91 35.86 -11.33
CA VAL A 17 -14.32 34.55 -10.85
C VAL A 17 -15.44 34.08 -11.78
N ASN A 18 -15.07 33.28 -12.77
CA ASN A 18 -16.03 32.72 -13.70
C ASN A 18 -16.74 31.54 -13.04
N GLU A 19 -18.06 31.61 -13.07
CA GLU A 19 -19.02 30.74 -12.42
C GLU A 19 -18.85 29.25 -12.80
N ARG A 20 -18.45 28.42 -11.84
CA ARG A 20 -18.87 27.02 -11.76
C ARG A 20 -19.34 26.68 -10.35
N SER A 21 -20.29 27.46 -9.85
CA SER A 21 -21.16 27.09 -8.75
C SER A 21 -22.39 26.39 -9.33
N LYS A 22 -22.29 25.07 -9.56
CA LYS A 22 -23.46 24.22 -9.77
C LYS A 22 -23.46 23.10 -8.72
N SER A 23 -24.32 23.32 -7.74
CA SER A 23 -25.02 22.32 -6.90
C SER A 23 -24.18 21.41 -6.00
N VAL A 24 -23.74 21.94 -4.86
CA VAL A 24 -23.77 21.15 -3.62
C VAL A 24 -25.20 21.25 -3.10
N LYS A 25 -26.05 20.27 -3.45
CA LYS A 25 -27.37 20.13 -2.84
C LYS A 25 -27.17 19.85 -1.35
N ALA A 26 -27.87 20.63 -0.53
CA ALA A 26 -27.93 20.55 0.91
C ALA A 26 -28.07 19.11 1.43
N LEU A 27 -27.08 18.64 2.19
CA LEU A 27 -27.23 17.53 3.12
C LEU A 27 -27.90 18.08 4.39
N LEU A 28 -28.90 17.32 4.86
CA LEU A 28 -29.99 17.64 5.79
C LEU A 28 -29.60 18.26 7.16
N PRO A 29 -30.53 18.95 7.85
CA PRO A 29 -30.30 19.46 9.20
C PRO A 29 -30.27 18.31 10.22
N LEU A 30 -29.18 18.22 10.99
CA LEU A 30 -29.02 17.29 12.11
C LEU A 30 -29.72 17.88 13.34
N ASN A 31 -30.86 17.31 13.73
CA ASN A 31 -31.38 17.45 15.11
C ASN A 31 -30.58 16.50 16.02
N ILE A 32 -29.75 17.07 16.90
CA ILE A 32 -28.97 16.31 17.88
C ILE A 32 -29.43 16.73 19.28
N ASP A 33 -30.15 15.82 19.95
CA ASP A 33 -30.37 15.87 21.40
C ASP A 33 -29.21 15.15 22.11
N TYR A 34 -28.65 15.79 23.15
CA TYR A 34 -27.52 15.27 23.92
C TYR A 34 -27.94 14.75 25.29
N PRO A 35 -27.68 13.47 25.59
CA PRO A 35 -27.34 13.04 26.94
C PRO A 35 -25.83 12.76 27.01
N VAL A 36 -25.14 13.47 27.90
CA VAL A 36 -23.75 13.18 28.26
C VAL A 36 -23.79 12.28 29.49
N ASP A 37 -23.46 11.00 29.32
CA ASP A 37 -23.24 10.08 30.44
C ASP A 37 -21.76 9.69 30.45
N VAL A 38 -21.02 10.23 31.42
CA VAL A 38 -19.59 9.97 31.59
C VAL A 38 -19.45 8.77 32.52
N ALA A 39 -19.41 7.57 31.94
CA ALA A 39 -19.16 6.34 32.67
C ALA A 39 -17.69 5.88 32.54
N GLU A 40 -17.23 5.23 33.61
CA GLU A 40 -15.92 4.63 33.92
C GLU A 40 -15.11 4.07 32.72
N HIS A 41 -13.78 4.09 32.85
CA HIS A 41 -12.80 3.60 31.86
C HIS A 41 -13.30 2.38 31.07
N PRO A 42 -13.61 2.54 29.77
CA PRO A 42 -14.21 1.45 29.02
C PRO A 42 -13.11 0.45 28.64
N LYS A 43 -13.30 -0.82 29.01
CA LYS A 43 -12.83 -1.92 28.16
C LYS A 43 -13.31 -1.58 26.75
N ALA A 44 -12.41 -1.63 25.76
CA ALA A 44 -12.73 -1.41 24.36
C ALA A 44 -14.07 -2.09 24.06
N ALA A 45 -15.02 -1.34 23.52
CA ALA A 45 -16.35 -1.87 23.26
C ALA A 45 -16.19 -3.17 22.48
N ARG A 46 -16.66 -4.27 23.05
CA ARG A 46 -17.03 -5.44 22.26
C ARG A 46 -18.43 -5.15 21.73
N PRO A 47 -18.59 -4.81 20.45
CA PRO A 47 -19.84 -5.17 19.83
C PRO A 47 -19.60 -5.63 18.39
N PHE A 48 -18.92 -6.76 18.25
CA PHE A 48 -19.32 -7.73 17.22
C PHE A 48 -19.40 -9.07 17.93
N GLY A 49 -20.42 -9.87 17.61
CA GLY A 49 -20.38 -11.28 17.95
C GLY A 49 -19.04 -11.85 17.47
N LYS A 50 -18.51 -12.87 18.17
CA LYS A 50 -17.27 -13.56 17.79
C LYS A 50 -17.09 -13.49 16.29
N VAL A 51 -15.98 -12.92 15.83
CA VAL A 51 -15.60 -12.95 14.42
C VAL A 51 -15.32 -14.42 14.13
N THR A 52 -16.37 -15.19 13.87
CA THR A 52 -16.21 -16.58 13.47
C THR A 52 -15.64 -16.56 12.08
N ASN A 53 -14.68 -17.43 11.79
CA ASN A 53 -14.30 -17.76 10.42
C ASN A 53 -15.58 -18.15 9.69
N PHE A 54 -16.18 -17.20 8.98
CA PHE A 54 -17.40 -17.45 8.23
C PHE A 54 -16.96 -18.17 6.98
N GLY A 55 -17.20 -19.47 7.02
CA GLY A 55 -16.86 -20.41 5.95
C GLY A 55 -17.32 -19.93 4.59
N ASP A 56 -16.53 -20.35 3.63
CA ASP A 56 -16.61 -20.17 2.18
C ASP A 56 -18.03 -20.12 1.59
N THR A 57 -18.70 -18.97 1.66
CA THR A 57 -19.88 -18.73 0.81
C THR A 57 -19.43 -17.95 -0.41
N ASN A 58 -18.86 -18.67 -1.38
CA ASN A 58 -18.62 -18.19 -2.76
C ASN A 58 -19.92 -17.75 -3.48
N GLN A 59 -21.09 -17.89 -2.85
CA GLN A 59 -22.37 -17.46 -3.42
C GLN A 59 -22.52 -15.93 -3.32
N GLY A 60 -22.18 -15.24 -4.40
CA GLY A 60 -22.56 -13.84 -4.62
C GLY A 60 -21.42 -12.81 -4.56
N TRP A 61 -20.19 -13.21 -4.25
CA TRP A 61 -19.02 -12.35 -4.49
C TRP A 61 -18.72 -12.33 -5.98
N LEU A 62 -19.41 -11.44 -6.70
CA LEU A 62 -18.93 -11.00 -8.00
C LEU A 62 -17.62 -10.25 -7.73
N SER A 63 -16.49 -10.89 -8.01
CA SER A 63 -15.22 -10.18 -8.09
C SER A 63 -15.47 -8.95 -8.96
N VAL A 64 -15.28 -7.76 -8.42
CA VAL A 64 -15.11 -6.59 -9.26
C VAL A 64 -13.89 -6.91 -10.11
N ALA A 65 -14.09 -7.06 -11.42
CA ALA A 65 -12.97 -7.30 -12.31
C ALA A 65 -12.00 -6.13 -12.12
N HIS A 66 -10.71 -6.41 -11.96
CA HIS A 66 -9.67 -5.38 -11.87
C HIS A 66 -9.73 -4.38 -13.04
N GLU A 67 -10.25 -4.82 -14.18
CA GLU A 67 -10.51 -4.03 -15.40
C GLU A 67 -11.58 -2.93 -15.20
N GLU A 68 -12.36 -2.99 -14.11
CA GLU A 68 -13.32 -1.95 -13.73
C GLU A 68 -12.73 -0.89 -12.78
N LEU A 69 -11.43 -0.96 -12.49
CA LEU A 69 -10.75 0.07 -11.72
C LEU A 69 -10.37 1.23 -12.64
N GLU A 70 -10.99 2.40 -12.45
CA GLU A 70 -10.69 3.62 -13.25
C GLU A 70 -9.25 4.14 -13.05
N LEU A 71 -8.54 3.67 -12.01
CA LEU A 71 -7.20 4.13 -11.64
C LEU A 71 -6.28 2.96 -11.31
N HIS A 72 -5.09 2.94 -11.92
CA HIS A 72 -4.06 1.94 -11.68
C HIS A 72 -2.78 2.60 -11.17
N SER A 73 -2.17 2.01 -10.14
CA SER A 73 -0.86 2.45 -9.64
C SER A 73 0.28 2.17 -10.63
N HIS A 74 0.10 1.14 -11.46
CA HIS A 74 1.05 0.72 -12.48
C HIS A 74 0.32 -0.05 -13.60
N THR A 75 0.96 -0.12 -14.77
CA THR A 75 0.51 -0.96 -15.89
C THR A 75 1.69 -1.78 -16.39
N PHE A 76 1.49 -3.09 -16.56
CA PHE A 76 2.51 -4.00 -17.08
C PHE A 76 1.97 -4.75 -18.30
N ASP A 77 2.64 -4.60 -19.44
CA ASP A 77 2.36 -5.36 -20.66
C ASP A 77 3.24 -6.63 -20.66
N LYS A 78 2.61 -7.79 -20.43
CA LYS A 78 3.32 -9.08 -20.33
C LYS A 78 3.92 -9.54 -21.66
N GLU A 79 3.39 -9.10 -22.79
CA GLU A 79 3.87 -9.48 -24.11
C GLU A 79 5.10 -8.64 -24.50
N LYS A 80 5.05 -7.35 -24.19
CA LYS A 80 6.14 -6.41 -24.51
C LYS A 80 7.17 -6.26 -23.40
N PHE A 81 6.87 -6.75 -22.19
CA PHE A 81 7.64 -6.49 -20.98
C PHE A 81 7.89 -4.99 -20.76
N THR A 82 6.82 -4.20 -20.82
CA THR A 82 6.89 -2.76 -20.51
C THR A 82 6.13 -2.45 -19.23
N LEU A 83 6.75 -1.64 -18.37
CA LEU A 83 6.18 -1.20 -17.10
C LEU A 83 6.03 0.31 -17.11
N LYS A 84 4.84 0.79 -16.75
CA LYS A 84 4.60 2.19 -16.40
C LYS A 84 4.09 2.28 -14.97
N ILE A 85 4.49 3.32 -14.25
CA ILE A 85 3.99 3.63 -12.91
C ILE A 85 3.32 4.99 -12.89
N LEU A 86 2.28 5.16 -12.08
CA LEU A 86 1.67 6.46 -11.85
C LEU A 86 2.54 7.28 -10.90
N ASP A 87 2.93 8.50 -11.29
CA ASP A 87 3.71 9.37 -10.42
C ASP A 87 2.84 9.99 -9.32
N GLN A 88 2.91 9.41 -8.13
CA GLN A 88 2.11 9.84 -6.98
C GLN A 88 2.56 11.16 -6.36
N LEU A 89 3.71 11.72 -6.75
CA LEU A 89 4.14 13.06 -6.31
C LEU A 89 3.32 14.15 -7.01
N LEU A 90 2.82 13.87 -8.21
CA LEU A 90 2.06 14.82 -9.02
C LEU A 90 0.57 14.86 -8.67
N LEU A 91 0.06 13.79 -8.05
CA LEU A 91 -1.32 13.73 -7.57
C LEU A 91 -1.59 14.75 -6.44
N PRO A 92 -2.80 15.32 -6.35
CA PRO A 92 -3.99 15.05 -7.17
C PRO A 92 -4.09 15.94 -8.42
N HIS A 93 -3.07 16.75 -8.72
CA HIS A 93 -3.18 17.81 -9.73
C HIS A 93 -2.92 17.32 -11.14
N ILE A 94 -1.99 16.37 -11.29
CA ILE A 94 -1.58 15.82 -12.58
C ILE A 94 -1.54 14.29 -12.45
N THR A 95 -2.13 13.62 -13.42
CA THR A 95 -2.18 12.15 -13.52
C THR A 95 -1.31 11.73 -14.69
N GLU A 96 -0.05 11.42 -14.40
CA GLU A 96 0.97 11.10 -15.39
C GLU A 96 1.68 9.79 -15.06
N TYR A 97 1.91 8.98 -16.09
CA TYR A 97 2.61 7.72 -15.97
C TYR A 97 4.05 7.85 -16.49
N VAL A 98 4.99 7.28 -15.74
CA VAL A 98 6.41 7.26 -16.06
C VAL A 98 6.80 5.84 -16.46
N ASP A 99 7.57 5.72 -17.54
CA ASP A 99 8.14 4.45 -17.99
C ASP A 99 9.24 3.98 -17.03
N VAL A 100 9.25 2.68 -16.72
CA VAL A 100 10.30 2.01 -15.94
C VAL A 100 10.95 1.00 -16.87
N GLU A 101 12.13 1.34 -17.41
CA GLU A 101 12.80 0.56 -18.46
C GLU A 101 13.93 -0.33 -17.90
N SER A 102 14.27 -0.13 -16.63
CA SER A 102 15.36 -0.84 -15.96
C SER A 102 15.11 -1.02 -14.46
N VAL A 103 15.94 -1.86 -13.84
CA VAL A 103 15.92 -2.07 -12.38
C VAL A 103 16.47 -0.84 -11.65
N GLU A 104 17.34 -0.06 -12.29
CA GLU A 104 17.77 1.24 -11.80
C GLU A 104 16.61 2.24 -11.77
N ASP A 105 15.76 2.27 -12.80
CA ASP A 105 14.57 3.14 -12.81
C ASP A 105 13.61 2.72 -11.69
N ALA A 106 13.37 1.42 -11.53
CA ALA A 106 12.54 0.90 -10.45
C ALA A 106 13.07 1.33 -9.07
N TYR A 107 14.38 1.21 -8.86
CA TYR A 107 15.05 1.71 -7.65
C TYR A 107 14.80 3.20 -7.45
N GLN A 108 14.94 4.02 -8.49
CA GLN A 108 14.78 5.47 -8.39
C GLN A 108 13.34 5.88 -8.08
N VAL A 109 12.34 5.32 -8.76
CA VAL A 109 10.92 5.67 -8.51
C VAL A 109 10.47 5.26 -7.11
N ILE A 110 10.99 4.14 -6.58
CA ILE A 110 10.75 3.69 -5.20
C ILE A 110 11.42 4.65 -4.21
N LYS A 111 12.70 4.97 -4.42
CA LYS A 111 13.49 5.83 -3.52
C LYS A 111 12.96 7.25 -3.45
N LYS A 112 12.52 7.81 -4.59
CA LYS A 112 11.92 9.15 -4.69
C LYS A 112 10.47 9.21 -4.20
N MET A 113 9.88 8.09 -3.79
CA MET A 113 8.48 7.97 -3.39
C MET A 113 7.49 8.36 -4.50
N GLN A 114 7.86 8.21 -5.78
CA GLN A 114 6.90 8.26 -6.90
C GLN A 114 5.90 7.10 -6.80
N VAL A 115 6.35 5.98 -6.23
CA VAL A 115 5.49 4.86 -5.79
C VAL A 115 5.63 4.66 -4.28
N ARG A 116 4.51 4.33 -3.61
CA ARG A 116 4.46 4.09 -2.16
C ARG A 116 3.39 3.07 -1.81
N GLY A 117 3.51 2.50 -0.61
CA GLY A 117 2.75 1.34 -0.17
C GLY A 117 3.59 0.08 -0.34
N ALA A 118 3.74 -0.68 0.75
CA ALA A 118 4.70 -1.80 0.79
C ALA A 118 4.45 -2.86 -0.30
N PRO A 119 3.18 -3.26 -0.59
CA PRO A 119 2.90 -4.18 -1.69
C PRO A 119 3.27 -3.60 -3.06
N LEU A 120 2.89 -2.35 -3.35
CA LEU A 120 3.21 -1.71 -4.63
C LEU A 120 4.71 -1.56 -4.85
N ILE A 121 5.47 -1.22 -3.80
CA ILE A 121 6.94 -1.13 -3.87
C ILE A 121 7.54 -2.49 -4.27
N ALA A 122 7.05 -3.58 -3.69
CA ALA A 122 7.48 -4.92 -4.07
C ALA A 122 7.14 -5.22 -5.54
N THR A 123 5.90 -4.94 -5.97
CA THR A 123 5.46 -5.17 -7.36
C THR A 123 6.32 -4.41 -8.37
N VAL A 124 6.55 -3.11 -8.15
CA VAL A 124 7.36 -2.28 -9.05
C VAL A 124 8.81 -2.74 -9.09
N GLY A 125 9.39 -3.12 -7.94
CA GLY A 125 10.75 -3.64 -7.88
C GLY A 125 10.92 -4.94 -8.67
N MET A 126 10.04 -5.91 -8.46
CA MET A 126 10.12 -7.23 -9.11
C MET A 126 9.79 -7.14 -10.61
N LEU A 127 8.79 -6.34 -11.00
CA LEU A 127 8.48 -6.11 -12.41
C LEU A 127 9.62 -5.36 -13.11
N GLY A 128 10.18 -4.32 -12.47
CA GLY A 128 11.32 -3.60 -13.00
C GLY A 128 12.55 -4.48 -13.22
N LEU A 129 12.77 -5.48 -12.35
CA LEU A 129 13.81 -6.49 -12.54
C LEU A 129 13.59 -7.30 -13.82
N ILE A 130 12.40 -7.86 -14.05
CA ILE A 130 12.16 -8.69 -15.25
C ILE A 130 12.13 -7.86 -16.54
N VAL A 131 11.73 -6.59 -16.47
CA VAL A 131 11.86 -5.63 -17.59
C VAL A 131 13.34 -5.43 -17.93
N ASP A 132 14.19 -5.17 -16.94
CA ASP A 132 15.63 -4.99 -17.13
C ASP A 132 16.29 -6.22 -17.78
N LEU A 133 15.95 -7.41 -17.29
CA LEU A 133 16.44 -8.67 -17.82
C LEU A 133 16.00 -8.92 -19.27
N ARG A 134 14.82 -8.43 -19.66
CA ARG A 134 14.33 -8.50 -21.03
C ARG A 134 14.92 -7.43 -21.95
N HIS A 135 15.24 -6.26 -21.46
CA HIS A 135 15.88 -5.23 -22.29
C HIS A 135 17.37 -5.51 -22.50
N ARG A 136 18.05 -6.10 -21.52
CA ARG A 136 19.49 -6.39 -21.59
C ARG A 136 19.84 -7.72 -22.26
N VAL A 137 18.87 -8.39 -22.89
CA VAL A 137 19.02 -9.71 -23.57
C VAL A 137 20.36 -9.85 -24.30
N HIS A 138 20.72 -8.91 -25.18
CA HIS A 138 21.94 -9.00 -25.98
C HIS A 138 23.24 -8.96 -25.17
N ASN A 139 23.27 -8.23 -24.06
CA ASN A 139 24.46 -8.11 -23.20
C ASN A 139 24.57 -9.27 -22.21
N LEU A 140 23.43 -9.85 -21.82
CA LEU A 140 23.38 -10.93 -20.82
C LEU A 140 23.79 -12.29 -21.41
N HIS A 141 23.63 -12.52 -22.72
CA HIS A 141 24.00 -13.80 -23.35
C HIS A 141 25.51 -14.06 -23.43
N VAL A 142 26.33 -13.04 -23.21
CA VAL A 142 27.80 -13.18 -23.20
C VAL A 142 28.30 -13.64 -21.83
N MET A 143 27.48 -13.49 -20.79
CA MET A 143 27.81 -13.90 -19.43
C MET A 143 27.76 -15.43 -19.29
N SER A 144 28.61 -15.96 -18.43
CA SER A 144 28.44 -17.29 -17.87
C SER A 144 27.20 -17.37 -16.97
N THR A 145 26.73 -18.58 -16.70
CA THR A 145 25.62 -18.83 -15.77
C THR A 145 25.88 -18.21 -14.39
N ALA A 146 27.10 -18.36 -13.86
CA ALA A 146 27.47 -17.84 -12.56
C ALA A 146 27.43 -16.30 -12.52
N GLU A 147 28.03 -15.64 -13.53
CA GLU A 147 28.01 -14.19 -13.66
C GLU A 147 26.59 -13.64 -13.81
N PHE A 148 25.73 -14.33 -14.56
CA PHE A 148 24.33 -13.94 -14.70
C PHE A 148 23.58 -14.01 -13.37
N LEU A 149 23.72 -15.10 -12.62
CA LEU A 149 23.05 -15.27 -11.32
C LEU A 149 23.59 -14.30 -10.26
N GLU A 150 24.89 -14.02 -10.27
CA GLU A 150 25.52 -13.00 -9.43
C GLU A 150 24.96 -11.61 -9.78
N PHE A 151 24.89 -11.26 -11.06
CA PHE A 151 24.27 -10.02 -11.52
C PHE A 151 22.84 -9.85 -11.01
N VAL A 152 21.97 -10.87 -11.14
CA VAL A 152 20.59 -10.80 -10.64
C VAL A 152 20.57 -10.63 -9.12
N THR A 153 21.47 -11.31 -8.40
CA THR A 153 21.60 -11.20 -6.95
C THR A 153 21.97 -9.78 -6.52
N GLU A 154 22.94 -9.15 -7.20
CA GLU A 154 23.32 -7.75 -6.95
C GLU A 154 22.16 -6.79 -7.20
N LYS A 155 21.37 -6.99 -8.27
CA LYS A 155 20.18 -6.17 -8.56
C LYS A 155 19.12 -6.31 -7.48
N CYS A 156 18.95 -7.51 -6.93
CA CYS A 156 18.06 -7.75 -5.80
C CYS A 156 18.53 -6.95 -4.56
N ASP A 157 19.82 -7.00 -4.22
CA ASP A 157 20.35 -6.25 -3.08
C ASP A 157 20.21 -4.74 -3.25
N MET A 158 20.42 -4.25 -4.47
CA MET A 158 20.17 -2.85 -4.82
C MET A 158 18.71 -2.47 -4.55
N LEU A 159 17.73 -3.24 -5.03
CA LEU A 159 16.30 -2.97 -4.82
C LEU A 159 15.92 -2.90 -3.34
N VAL A 160 16.38 -3.86 -2.51
CA VAL A 160 16.12 -3.85 -1.07
C VAL A 160 16.63 -2.57 -0.41
N SER A 161 17.78 -2.06 -0.87
CA SER A 161 18.37 -0.82 -0.34
C SER A 161 17.59 0.45 -0.70
N ALA A 162 16.64 0.40 -1.65
CA ALA A 162 15.85 1.57 -2.06
C ALA A 162 15.05 2.14 -0.88
N ARG A 163 14.39 1.25 -0.12
CA ARG A 163 13.62 1.57 1.09
C ARG A 163 13.67 0.37 2.05
N PRO A 164 14.66 0.30 2.96
CA PRO A 164 14.88 -0.86 3.84
C PRO A 164 13.71 -1.19 4.79
N THR A 165 12.78 -0.26 4.98
CA THR A 165 11.55 -0.46 5.78
C THR A 165 10.44 -1.19 5.02
N ALA A 166 10.57 -1.39 3.70
CA ALA A 166 9.59 -2.11 2.88
C ALA A 166 9.79 -3.63 2.99
N ILE A 167 9.27 -4.23 4.07
CA ILE A 167 9.46 -5.65 4.37
C ILE A 167 8.95 -6.57 3.26
N ASN A 168 7.87 -6.21 2.57
CA ASN A 168 7.31 -6.99 1.46
C ASN A 168 8.31 -7.19 0.33
N LEU A 169 9.08 -6.15 -0.04
CA LEU A 169 10.12 -6.25 -1.07
C LEU A 169 11.27 -7.15 -0.60
N ALA A 170 11.69 -7.01 0.65
CA ALA A 170 12.74 -7.87 1.22
C ALA A 170 12.31 -9.35 1.28
N ASN A 171 11.05 -9.63 1.61
CA ASN A 171 10.51 -10.99 1.67
C ASN A 171 10.53 -11.68 0.30
N ILE A 172 9.95 -11.05 -0.74
CA ILE A 172 9.91 -11.65 -2.08
C ILE A 172 11.31 -11.76 -2.70
N ILE A 173 12.21 -10.82 -2.42
CA ILE A 173 13.61 -10.94 -2.84
C ILE A 173 14.31 -12.10 -2.12
N GLY A 174 13.98 -12.34 -0.85
CA GLY A 174 14.45 -13.51 -0.11
C GLY A 174 14.05 -14.82 -0.78
N GLU A 175 12.79 -14.94 -1.20
CA GLU A 175 12.27 -16.09 -1.95
C GLU A 175 12.94 -16.22 -3.34
N LEU A 176 13.08 -15.12 -4.08
CA LEU A 176 13.80 -15.13 -5.37
C LEU A 176 15.25 -15.58 -5.19
N LYS A 177 15.96 -15.12 -4.16
CA LYS A 177 17.33 -15.55 -3.88
C LYS A 177 17.43 -17.05 -3.58
N GLN A 178 16.40 -17.67 -2.99
CA GLN A 178 16.36 -19.12 -2.84
C GLN A 178 16.24 -19.81 -4.19
N LEU A 179 15.35 -19.32 -5.07
CA LEU A 179 15.26 -19.80 -6.45
C LEU A 179 16.60 -19.66 -7.18
N LEU A 180 17.29 -18.52 -7.06
CA LEU A 180 18.60 -18.32 -7.70
C LEU A 180 19.66 -19.33 -7.24
N ARG A 181 19.63 -19.76 -5.96
CA ARG A 181 20.52 -20.83 -5.45
C ARG A 181 20.19 -22.17 -6.08
N VAL A 182 18.91 -22.53 -6.17
CA VAL A 182 18.48 -23.76 -6.84
C VAL A 182 18.91 -23.77 -8.31
N LEU A 183 18.77 -22.63 -9.01
CA LEU A 183 19.21 -22.49 -10.39
C LEU A 183 20.74 -22.52 -10.54
N PHE A 184 21.48 -22.03 -9.56
CA PHE A 184 22.94 -22.16 -9.52
C PHE A 184 23.36 -23.62 -9.42
N ASP A 185 22.71 -24.42 -8.56
CA ASP A 185 23.02 -25.84 -8.42
C ASP A 185 22.62 -26.64 -9.68
N GLU A 186 21.49 -26.29 -10.30
CA GLU A 186 20.97 -26.94 -11.52
C GLU A 186 21.85 -26.63 -12.76
N PHE A 187 22.26 -25.37 -12.95
CA PHE A 187 22.89 -24.90 -14.19
C PHE A 187 24.36 -24.44 -14.03
N GLY A 188 24.84 -24.22 -12.82
CA GLY A 188 26.20 -23.74 -12.52
C GLY A 188 27.23 -24.87 -12.41
N ALA A 189 26.80 -26.09 -12.09
CA ALA A 189 27.68 -27.24 -11.90
C ALA A 189 28.32 -27.80 -13.20
N GLU A 190 27.79 -27.47 -14.37
CA GLU A 190 28.31 -27.94 -15.67
C GLU A 190 29.66 -27.30 -16.06
N VAL A 191 30.07 -26.21 -15.42
CA VAL A 191 31.39 -25.59 -15.67
C VAL A 191 32.54 -26.44 -15.12
N LEU A 192 32.27 -27.38 -14.20
CA LEU A 192 33.30 -28.20 -13.54
C LEU A 192 33.49 -29.60 -14.14
N LYS A 193 32.75 -29.97 -15.19
CA LYS A 193 32.89 -31.25 -15.90
C LYS A 193 33.34 -31.02 -17.34
N ILE A 194 34.53 -30.48 -17.53
CA ILE A 194 35.26 -30.59 -18.79
C ILE A 194 36.61 -31.24 -18.49
N GLU A 195 36.57 -32.55 -18.24
CA GLU A 195 37.68 -33.44 -18.54
C GLU A 195 37.14 -34.46 -19.55
N ASP A 196 37.80 -34.52 -20.70
CA ASP A 196 37.59 -35.46 -21.83
C ASP A 196 36.25 -35.41 -22.58
N ASP A 197 36.24 -34.79 -23.77
CA ASP A 197 36.37 -35.47 -25.06
C ASP A 197 35.80 -34.60 -26.20
N GLY A 198 36.67 -34.21 -27.15
CA GLY A 198 36.28 -33.61 -28.42
C GLY A 198 36.40 -32.08 -28.51
N ILE A 199 37.00 -31.60 -29.59
CA ILE A 199 37.07 -30.18 -29.98
C ILE A 199 35.63 -29.67 -30.18
N ARG A 200 35.01 -29.10 -29.15
CA ARG A 200 33.80 -28.29 -29.29
C ARG A 200 34.22 -26.95 -29.89
N ASN A 201 33.50 -26.49 -30.92
CA ASN A 201 33.75 -25.16 -31.49
C ASN A 201 33.18 -24.07 -30.55
N GLU A 202 33.86 -22.94 -30.46
CA GLU A 202 33.48 -21.83 -29.56
C GLU A 202 32.03 -21.35 -29.80
N GLU A 203 31.55 -21.44 -31.04
CA GLU A 203 30.18 -21.09 -31.42
C GLU A 203 29.11 -21.98 -30.76
N SER A 204 29.33 -23.30 -30.70
CA SER A 204 28.37 -24.22 -30.06
C SER A 204 28.31 -23.99 -28.55
N GLU A 205 29.45 -23.73 -27.91
CA GLU A 205 29.48 -23.45 -26.47
C GLU A 205 28.83 -22.11 -26.13
N ALA A 206 29.01 -21.09 -26.97
CA ALA A 206 28.35 -19.81 -26.82
C ALA A 206 26.83 -19.92 -26.99
N ALA A 207 26.37 -20.75 -27.95
CA ALA A 207 24.95 -21.02 -28.14
C ALA A 207 24.33 -21.75 -26.93
N GLU A 208 25.02 -22.75 -26.37
CA GLU A 208 24.58 -23.50 -25.18
C GLU A 208 24.54 -22.61 -23.93
N ARG A 209 25.57 -21.76 -23.73
CA ARG A 209 25.59 -20.73 -22.68
C ARG A 209 24.41 -19.77 -22.79
N LYS A 210 24.16 -19.27 -24.00
CA LYS A 210 23.03 -18.40 -24.29
C LYS A 210 21.69 -19.07 -23.96
N ASP A 211 21.51 -20.33 -24.34
CA ASP A 211 20.28 -21.10 -24.05
C ASP A 211 20.04 -21.28 -22.54
N ARG A 212 21.09 -21.58 -21.78
CA ARG A 212 21.02 -21.65 -20.31
C ARG A 212 20.59 -20.32 -19.69
N VAL A 213 21.21 -19.20 -20.08
CA VAL A 213 20.86 -17.86 -19.58
C VAL A 213 19.41 -17.51 -19.93
N LEU A 214 18.96 -17.81 -21.15
CA LEU A 214 17.58 -17.62 -21.58
C LEU A 214 16.59 -18.45 -20.76
N THR A 215 16.95 -19.69 -20.43
CA THR A 215 16.15 -20.59 -19.60
C THR A 215 16.03 -20.07 -18.17
N ILE A 216 17.15 -19.72 -17.54
CA ILE A 216 17.18 -19.16 -16.18
C ILE A 216 16.35 -17.87 -16.11
N ARG A 217 16.54 -16.96 -17.08
CA ARG A 217 15.75 -15.73 -17.17
C ARG A 217 14.25 -16.02 -17.25
N SER A 218 13.83 -16.98 -18.08
CA SER A 218 12.42 -17.35 -18.21
C SER A 218 11.86 -17.95 -16.91
N LYS A 219 12.66 -18.70 -16.15
CA LYS A 219 12.27 -19.20 -14.82
C LYS A 219 12.09 -18.05 -13.81
N ILE A 220 12.97 -17.04 -13.82
CA ILE A 220 12.84 -15.83 -12.98
C ILE A 220 11.58 -15.04 -13.36
N GLU A 221 11.32 -14.88 -14.66
CA GLU A 221 10.12 -14.21 -15.17
C GLU A 221 8.85 -14.91 -14.69
N SER A 222 8.76 -16.24 -14.85
CA SER A 222 7.61 -17.02 -14.36
C SER A 222 7.41 -16.81 -12.87
N PHE A 223 8.47 -16.94 -12.07
CA PHE A 223 8.41 -16.73 -10.62
C PHE A 223 7.80 -15.37 -10.25
N VAL A 224 8.26 -14.29 -10.89
CA VAL A 224 7.75 -12.93 -10.62
C VAL A 224 6.29 -12.78 -11.04
N LEU A 225 5.91 -13.30 -12.21
CA LEU A 225 4.54 -13.19 -12.72
C LEU A 225 3.55 -14.04 -11.92
N ASP A 226 3.96 -15.23 -11.49
CA ASP A 226 3.16 -16.11 -10.64
C ASP A 226 2.97 -15.49 -9.26
N TRP A 227 4.03 -14.93 -8.68
CA TRP A 227 3.94 -14.18 -7.43
C TRP A 227 3.01 -12.97 -7.54
N GLN A 228 3.12 -12.16 -8.60
CA GLN A 228 2.24 -11.00 -8.80
C GLN A 228 0.77 -11.42 -8.93
N ALA A 229 0.49 -12.50 -9.66
CA ALA A 229 -0.86 -13.03 -9.80
C ALA A 229 -1.43 -13.50 -8.45
N LYS A 230 -0.61 -14.19 -7.65
CA LYS A 230 -0.96 -14.63 -6.31
C LYS A 230 -1.26 -13.44 -5.38
N GLU A 231 -0.40 -12.43 -5.34
CA GLU A 231 -0.61 -11.26 -4.47
C GLU A 231 -1.90 -10.51 -4.82
N ARG A 232 -2.25 -10.43 -6.11
CA ARG A 232 -3.53 -9.86 -6.54
C ARG A 232 -4.74 -10.69 -6.10
N GLU A 233 -4.65 -12.01 -6.17
CA GLU A 233 -5.73 -12.89 -5.71
C GLU A 233 -5.89 -12.83 -4.18
N GLU A 234 -4.79 -12.85 -3.44
CA GLU A 234 -4.78 -12.63 -1.99
C GLU A 234 -5.38 -11.27 -1.63
N ASN A 235 -5.06 -10.21 -2.38
CA ASN A 235 -5.66 -8.90 -2.15
C ASN A 235 -7.18 -8.90 -2.39
N ASN A 236 -7.67 -9.60 -3.41
CA ASN A 236 -9.11 -9.78 -3.63
C ASN A 236 -9.78 -10.55 -2.47
N LEU A 237 -9.17 -11.63 -1.99
CA LEU A 237 -9.66 -12.40 -0.84
C LEU A 237 -9.69 -11.56 0.45
N LEU A 238 -8.66 -10.74 0.69
CA LEU A 238 -8.62 -9.78 1.79
C LEU A 238 -9.84 -8.84 1.75
N ILE A 239 -10.11 -8.24 0.59
CA ILE A 239 -11.26 -7.35 0.41
C ILE A 239 -12.57 -8.09 0.66
N ARG A 240 -12.74 -9.27 0.07
CA ARG A 240 -13.92 -10.12 0.26
C ARG A 240 -14.18 -10.42 1.73
N ASN A 241 -13.19 -10.98 2.41
CA ASN A 241 -13.32 -11.38 3.81
C ASN A 241 -13.66 -10.19 4.72
N SER A 242 -13.06 -9.04 4.44
CA SER A 242 -13.28 -7.81 5.20
C SER A 242 -14.67 -7.23 4.98
N VAL A 243 -15.14 -7.17 3.72
CA VAL A 243 -16.48 -6.69 3.39
C VAL A 243 -17.54 -7.59 4.02
N THR A 244 -17.40 -8.91 3.89
CA THR A 244 -18.33 -9.89 4.50
C THR A 244 -18.42 -9.71 6.02
N ALA A 245 -17.28 -9.51 6.70
CA ALA A 245 -17.28 -9.26 8.14
C ALA A 245 -18.06 -8.00 8.52
N LEU A 246 -17.90 -6.91 7.76
CA LEU A 246 -18.56 -5.63 8.04
C LEU A 246 -20.05 -5.63 7.68
N THR A 247 -20.47 -6.34 6.63
CA THR A 247 -21.88 -6.37 6.20
C THR A 247 -22.73 -7.34 7.03
N HIS A 248 -22.20 -8.51 7.41
CA HIS A 248 -22.89 -9.43 8.32
C HIS A 248 -23.14 -8.79 9.70
N ALA A 249 -22.22 -7.94 10.11
CA ALA A 249 -22.30 -7.21 11.35
C ALA A 249 -23.39 -6.11 11.37
N VAL A 250 -23.82 -5.60 10.21
CA VAL A 250 -24.77 -4.48 10.10
C VAL A 250 -25.82 -4.78 9.02
N SER A 251 -26.90 -5.46 9.39
CA SER A 251 -27.88 -6.01 8.44
C SER A 251 -28.94 -5.03 7.92
N SER A 252 -29.07 -3.81 8.49
CA SER A 252 -30.23 -2.94 8.20
C SER A 252 -29.93 -1.49 7.84
N ARG A 253 -28.66 -1.04 7.84
CA ARG A 253 -28.30 0.33 7.46
C ARG A 253 -26.94 0.43 6.77
N LYS A 254 -26.74 1.53 6.04
CA LYS A 254 -25.47 1.85 5.39
C LYS A 254 -24.44 2.36 6.40
N LEU A 255 -23.17 2.04 6.15
CA LEU A 255 -22.05 2.31 7.04
C LEU A 255 -21.45 3.70 6.84
N VAL A 256 -21.08 4.35 7.93
CA VAL A 256 -20.20 5.52 7.97
C VAL A 256 -18.82 5.08 8.43
N VAL A 257 -17.84 5.11 7.54
CA VAL A 257 -16.48 4.58 7.82
C VAL A 257 -15.46 5.71 7.89
N LEU A 258 -14.58 5.68 8.89
CA LEU A 258 -13.44 6.60 9.02
C LEU A 258 -12.12 5.89 8.71
N THR A 259 -11.23 6.57 8.00
CA THR A 259 -9.90 6.05 7.65
C THR A 259 -8.81 7.12 7.72
N ILE A 260 -7.55 6.68 7.72
CA ILE A 260 -6.33 7.51 7.74
C ILE A 260 -5.34 6.97 6.71
N CYS A 261 -4.46 7.85 6.22
CA CYS A 261 -3.47 7.57 5.19
C CYS A 261 -4.13 7.22 3.85
N ASN A 262 -3.40 6.47 3.03
CA ASN A 262 -3.86 5.90 1.77
C ASN A 262 -3.52 4.43 1.73
N THR A 263 -4.55 3.64 1.45
CA THR A 263 -4.54 2.17 1.46
C THR A 263 -5.37 1.63 0.31
N GLY A 264 -5.47 2.39 -0.78
CA GLY A 264 -6.25 2.04 -1.96
C GLY A 264 -5.43 1.32 -3.00
N SER A 265 -5.92 1.33 -4.23
CA SER A 265 -5.21 0.77 -5.39
C SER A 265 -3.90 1.50 -5.65
N LEU A 266 -3.76 2.76 -5.18
CA LEU A 266 -2.51 3.51 -5.25
C LEU A 266 -1.46 3.06 -4.23
N ALA A 267 -1.83 2.32 -3.20
CA ALA A 267 -0.90 1.80 -2.19
C ALA A 267 -0.59 0.30 -2.38
N THR A 268 -1.29 -0.38 -3.29
CA THR A 268 -1.11 -1.80 -3.57
C THR A 268 -0.95 -2.05 -5.06
N SER A 269 -0.79 -3.31 -5.45
CA SER A 269 -0.77 -3.72 -6.86
C SER A 269 -2.16 -3.68 -7.52
N SER A 270 -3.24 -3.64 -6.73
CA SER A 270 -4.58 -4.00 -7.19
C SER A 270 -5.69 -3.25 -6.44
N TYR A 271 -6.46 -3.91 -5.57
CA TYR A 271 -7.72 -3.38 -5.02
C TYR A 271 -7.55 -2.44 -3.82
N GLY A 272 -6.48 -2.65 -3.05
CA GLY A 272 -6.17 -1.91 -1.83
C GLY A 272 -6.39 -2.75 -0.58
N THR A 273 -6.30 -2.14 0.60
CA THR A 273 -6.68 -2.77 1.87
C THR A 273 -7.89 -2.04 2.46
N ALA A 274 -7.73 -1.22 3.50
CA ALA A 274 -8.86 -0.53 4.14
C ALA A 274 -9.68 0.34 3.17
N LEU A 275 -9.02 1.04 2.23
CA LEU A 275 -9.72 1.85 1.24
C LEU A 275 -10.38 0.98 0.16
N GLY A 276 -9.75 -0.14 -0.22
CA GLY A 276 -10.37 -1.13 -1.10
C GLY A 276 -11.67 -1.68 -0.51
N VAL A 277 -11.71 -1.94 0.80
CA VAL A 277 -12.92 -2.36 1.52
C VAL A 277 -14.00 -1.28 1.44
N ILE A 278 -13.64 -0.02 1.70
CA ILE A 278 -14.57 1.12 1.60
C ILE A 278 -15.17 1.23 0.18
N VAL A 279 -14.34 1.13 -0.86
CA VAL A 279 -14.80 1.18 -2.26
C VAL A 279 -15.75 0.02 -2.57
N HIS A 280 -15.49 -1.19 -2.09
CA HIS A 280 -16.36 -2.34 -2.34
C HIS A 280 -17.66 -2.28 -1.53
N LEU A 281 -17.63 -1.79 -0.28
CA LEU A 281 -18.84 -1.46 0.48
C LEU A 281 -19.72 -0.46 -0.28
N HIS A 282 -19.11 0.53 -0.95
CA HIS A 282 -19.85 1.48 -1.79
C HIS A 282 -20.46 0.80 -3.02
N LYS A 283 -19.68 0.02 -3.78
CA LYS A 283 -20.16 -0.70 -4.97
C LYS A 283 -21.33 -1.63 -4.66
N LEU A 284 -21.32 -2.26 -3.49
CA LEU A 284 -22.40 -3.14 -3.01
C LEU A 284 -23.56 -2.38 -2.34
N GLY A 285 -23.52 -1.04 -2.28
CA GLY A 285 -24.59 -0.22 -1.72
C GLY A 285 -24.66 -0.21 -0.18
N HIS A 286 -23.65 -0.75 0.51
CA HIS A 286 -23.55 -0.82 1.97
C HIS A 286 -22.87 0.40 2.60
N LEU A 287 -22.23 1.28 1.83
CA LEU A 287 -21.59 2.50 2.37
C LEU A 287 -22.52 3.72 2.26
N GLN A 288 -22.65 4.47 3.36
CA GLN A 288 -23.30 5.79 3.39
C GLN A 288 -22.31 6.88 3.00
N THR A 289 -21.17 6.94 3.69
CA THR A 289 -20.09 7.89 3.40
C THR A 289 -18.77 7.43 4.02
N ALA A 290 -17.65 7.80 3.39
CA ALA A 290 -16.31 7.65 3.92
C ALA A 290 -15.77 8.97 4.46
N LEU A 291 -15.23 8.98 5.67
CA LEU A 291 -14.51 10.13 6.23
C LEU A 291 -13.01 9.81 6.13
N ALA A 292 -12.25 10.68 5.48
CA ALA A 292 -10.82 10.51 5.31
C ALA A 292 -10.08 11.61 6.06
N LEU A 293 -9.15 11.25 6.93
CA LEU A 293 -8.24 12.22 7.57
C LEU A 293 -7.15 12.66 6.59
N GLU A 294 -6.74 13.93 6.61
CA GLU A 294 -5.74 14.47 5.68
C GLU A 294 -4.40 13.74 5.76
N THR A 295 -4.02 13.29 6.96
CA THR A 295 -2.80 12.53 7.27
C THR A 295 -1.53 13.35 7.09
N ARG A 296 -1.31 14.31 7.99
CA ARG A 296 -0.07 15.08 8.03
C ARG A 296 1.15 14.20 8.39
N PRO A 297 2.36 14.61 7.96
CA PRO A 297 2.64 15.78 7.14
C PRO A 297 2.52 15.54 5.61
N TYR A 298 2.43 14.29 5.17
CA TYR A 298 2.51 13.92 3.75
C TYR A 298 1.21 14.03 2.97
N ASN A 299 0.10 14.23 3.69
CA ASN A 299 -1.20 14.51 3.12
C ASN A 299 -1.68 13.36 2.22
N GLN A 300 -1.39 12.10 2.58
CA GLN A 300 -1.83 10.95 1.78
C GLN A 300 -3.35 10.87 1.71
N GLY A 301 -4.03 11.16 2.81
CA GLY A 301 -5.48 11.08 2.83
C GLY A 301 -6.12 12.18 1.99
N SER A 302 -5.62 13.42 2.08
CA SER A 302 -6.14 14.54 1.29
C SER A 302 -5.70 14.55 -0.18
N ARG A 303 -4.55 13.94 -0.53
CA ARG A 303 -4.04 13.90 -1.91
C ARG A 303 -4.38 12.64 -2.67
N LEU A 304 -4.39 11.48 -2.01
CA LEU A 304 -4.59 10.19 -2.68
C LEU A 304 -5.92 9.56 -2.33
N THR A 305 -6.25 9.45 -1.05
CA THR A 305 -7.48 8.74 -0.63
C THR A 305 -8.72 9.45 -1.16
N THR A 306 -8.80 10.77 -1.02
CA THR A 306 -9.89 11.57 -1.62
C THR A 306 -9.86 11.53 -3.15
N TYR A 307 -8.69 11.46 -3.78
CA TYR A 307 -8.54 11.35 -5.23
C TYR A 307 -9.12 10.01 -5.73
N GLU A 308 -8.78 8.89 -5.08
CA GLU A 308 -9.35 7.57 -5.38
C GLU A 308 -10.85 7.52 -5.09
N LEU A 309 -11.30 8.01 -3.93
CA LEU A 309 -12.72 8.04 -3.59
C LEU A 309 -13.53 8.85 -4.61
N ALA A 310 -12.98 9.97 -5.10
CA ALA A 310 -13.61 10.77 -6.15
C ALA A 310 -13.66 10.03 -7.49
N ALA A 311 -12.58 9.37 -7.91
CA ALA A 311 -12.53 8.56 -9.13
C ALA A 311 -13.60 7.45 -9.08
N TYR A 312 -13.70 6.73 -7.96
CA TYR A 312 -14.71 5.68 -7.76
C TYR A 312 -16.11 6.19 -7.38
N LYS A 313 -16.33 7.52 -7.39
CA LYS A 313 -17.62 8.17 -7.07
C LYS A 313 -18.17 7.79 -5.69
N VAL A 314 -17.29 7.45 -4.76
CA VAL A 314 -17.64 7.12 -3.38
C VAL A 314 -18.02 8.41 -2.64
N PRO A 315 -19.18 8.48 -1.96
CA PRO A 315 -19.52 9.62 -1.10
C PRO A 315 -18.47 9.76 0.01
N HIS A 316 -17.85 10.94 0.12
CA HIS A 316 -16.78 11.13 1.09
C HIS A 316 -16.68 12.56 1.64
N LEU A 317 -16.01 12.69 2.78
CA LEU A 317 -15.66 13.95 3.43
C LEU A 317 -14.19 13.94 3.86
N LEU A 318 -13.46 14.99 3.50
CA LEU A 318 -12.09 15.22 3.98
C LEU A 318 -12.13 15.95 5.33
N LEU A 319 -11.32 15.49 6.27
CA LEU A 319 -11.13 16.07 7.59
C LEU A 319 -9.65 16.37 7.84
N THR A 320 -9.34 17.38 8.66
CA THR A 320 -8.01 17.43 9.29
C THR A 320 -7.89 16.33 10.34
N ASP A 321 -6.66 15.92 10.66
CA ASP A 321 -6.43 14.84 11.65
C ASP A 321 -7.05 15.19 13.01
N SER A 322 -7.02 16.48 13.39
CA SER A 322 -7.55 17.01 14.65
C SER A 322 -9.09 16.96 14.78
N MET A 323 -9.81 16.76 13.67
CA MET A 323 -11.28 16.71 13.67
C MET A 323 -11.82 15.32 14.01
N ALA A 324 -10.97 14.29 14.08
CA ALA A 324 -11.37 12.89 14.25
C ALA A 324 -12.29 12.66 15.47
N ALA A 325 -11.94 13.23 16.63
CA ALA A 325 -12.72 13.08 17.86
C ALA A 325 -14.13 13.69 17.73
N TYR A 326 -14.21 14.92 17.20
CA TYR A 326 -15.49 15.59 16.99
C TYR A 326 -16.32 14.89 15.91
N ALA A 327 -15.66 14.34 14.88
CA ALA A 327 -16.33 13.55 13.87
C ALA A 327 -16.94 12.27 14.44
N MET A 328 -16.23 11.53 15.30
CA MET A 328 -16.76 10.35 15.99
C MET A 328 -17.98 10.69 16.86
N LYS A 329 -17.97 11.85 17.53
CA LYS A 329 -19.11 12.35 18.32
C LYS A 329 -20.32 12.74 17.45
N THR A 330 -20.09 13.22 16.22
CA THR A 330 -21.12 13.90 15.42
C THR A 330 -21.70 13.04 14.29
N TYR A 331 -20.86 12.27 13.60
CA TYR A 331 -21.24 11.53 12.38
C TYR A 331 -21.70 10.09 12.63
N LYS A 332 -21.79 9.64 13.89
CA LYS A 332 -22.12 8.25 14.27
C LYS A 332 -21.30 7.24 13.45
N ILE A 333 -19.98 7.30 13.61
CA ILE A 333 -19.05 6.46 12.87
C ILE A 333 -19.22 5.00 13.27
N ASP A 334 -19.32 4.12 12.28
CA ASP A 334 -19.64 2.71 12.46
C ASP A 334 -18.41 1.83 12.59
N ALA A 335 -17.35 2.21 11.89
CA ALA A 335 -16.07 1.52 11.93
C ALA A 335 -14.94 2.47 11.56
N VAL A 336 -13.79 2.25 12.19
CA VAL A 336 -12.51 2.77 11.72
C VAL A 336 -11.79 1.66 10.98
N LEU A 337 -11.41 1.89 9.73
CA LEU A 337 -10.60 0.94 8.94
C LEU A 337 -9.26 1.60 8.61
N VAL A 338 -8.16 0.93 8.97
CA VAL A 338 -6.79 1.38 8.68
C VAL A 338 -5.98 0.28 8.00
N GLY A 339 -4.93 0.66 7.30
CA GLY A 339 -3.91 -0.29 6.83
C GLY A 339 -2.90 -0.64 7.93
N ALA A 340 -1.84 -1.32 7.54
CA ALA A 340 -0.64 -1.50 8.35
C ALA A 340 0.60 -1.44 7.47
N ASP A 341 1.69 -0.89 8.01
CA ASP A 341 3.02 -1.04 7.44
C ASP A 341 3.66 -2.33 7.95
N GLN A 342 3.43 -2.67 9.22
CA GLN A 342 3.91 -3.91 9.82
C GLN A 342 3.05 -4.30 11.03
N VAL A 343 2.82 -5.60 11.20
CA VAL A 343 2.12 -6.15 12.37
C VAL A 343 3.03 -7.12 13.11
N ALA A 344 3.16 -6.96 14.42
CA ALA A 344 3.86 -7.89 15.31
C ALA A 344 2.99 -9.13 15.59
N LEU A 345 3.60 -10.21 16.07
CA LEU A 345 2.91 -11.47 16.32
C LEU A 345 1.78 -11.36 17.36
N ASN A 346 1.90 -10.46 18.35
CA ASN A 346 0.83 -10.18 19.32
C ASN A 346 -0.31 -9.29 18.75
N GLY A 347 -0.20 -8.83 17.50
CA GLY A 347 -1.14 -7.95 16.83
C GLY A 347 -0.86 -6.46 16.99
N ASP A 348 0.17 -6.04 17.72
CA ASP A 348 0.59 -4.63 17.74
C ASP A 348 0.91 -4.18 16.32
N THR A 349 0.34 -3.05 15.92
CA THR A 349 0.34 -2.63 14.52
C THR A 349 1.08 -1.31 14.37
N ALA A 350 2.16 -1.32 13.60
CA ALA A 350 2.79 -0.12 13.11
C ALA A 350 2.05 0.36 11.85
N ASN A 351 1.57 1.60 11.88
CA ASN A 351 0.94 2.24 10.73
C ASN A 351 1.24 3.75 10.74
N LYS A 352 0.81 4.46 9.70
CA LYS A 352 1.01 5.91 9.56
C LYS A 352 0.68 6.68 10.85
N ILE A 353 1.56 7.61 11.23
CA ILE A 353 1.39 8.49 12.38
C ILE A 353 -0.03 9.09 12.42
N GLY A 354 -0.65 9.05 13.61
CA GLY A 354 -2.06 9.36 13.84
C GLY A 354 -2.95 8.11 13.97
N THR A 355 -2.46 6.92 13.61
CA THR A 355 -3.22 5.67 13.74
C THR A 355 -3.45 5.30 15.21
N TYR A 356 -2.41 5.39 16.03
CA TYR A 356 -2.54 5.17 17.47
C TYR A 356 -3.52 6.16 18.10
N MET A 357 -3.38 7.45 17.80
CA MET A 357 -4.33 8.48 18.23
C MET A 357 -5.77 8.10 17.84
N LEU A 358 -5.97 7.68 16.60
CA LEU A 358 -7.28 7.31 16.10
C LEU A 358 -7.87 6.09 16.84
N SER A 359 -7.04 5.10 17.19
CA SER A 359 -7.47 3.93 17.98
C SER A 359 -7.91 4.30 19.40
N VAL A 360 -7.20 5.24 20.05
CA VAL A 360 -7.57 5.75 21.39
C VAL A 360 -8.92 6.47 21.34
N LEU A 361 -9.12 7.31 20.32
CA LEU A 361 -10.40 8.00 20.10
C LEU A 361 -11.54 7.01 19.81
N ALA A 362 -11.28 6.00 18.97
CA ALA A 362 -12.25 4.97 18.65
C ALA A 362 -12.69 4.21 19.91
N ALA A 363 -11.74 3.81 20.77
CA ALA A 363 -12.02 3.17 22.04
C ALA A 363 -12.86 4.04 22.99
N TYR A 364 -12.53 5.34 23.12
CA TYR A 364 -13.30 6.30 23.92
C TYR A 364 -14.75 6.43 23.42
N HIS A 365 -14.94 6.53 22.10
CA HIS A 365 -16.25 6.66 21.47
C HIS A 365 -16.97 5.34 21.23
N ARG A 366 -16.38 4.20 21.65
CA ARG A 366 -16.92 2.84 21.43
C ARG A 366 -17.16 2.51 19.96
N VAL A 367 -16.31 3.05 19.09
CA VAL A 367 -16.26 2.74 17.66
C VAL A 367 -15.26 1.60 17.45
N PRO A 368 -15.64 0.52 16.75
CA PRO A 368 -14.73 -0.58 16.48
C PRO A 368 -13.60 -0.17 15.54
N PHE A 369 -12.40 -0.68 15.82
CA PHE A 369 -11.18 -0.31 15.13
C PHE A 369 -10.56 -1.53 14.46
N TYR A 370 -10.45 -1.50 13.14
CA TYR A 370 -9.97 -2.61 12.34
C TYR A 370 -8.69 -2.28 11.60
N VAL A 371 -7.75 -3.22 11.65
CA VAL A 371 -6.57 -3.23 10.80
C VAL A 371 -6.86 -4.15 9.61
N VAL A 372 -6.76 -3.64 8.40
CA VAL A 372 -6.97 -4.39 7.15
C VAL A 372 -5.63 -4.53 6.46
N THR A 373 -5.08 -5.75 6.45
CA THR A 373 -3.70 -5.97 6.01
C THR A 373 -3.50 -7.41 5.51
N PRO A 374 -2.68 -7.63 4.46
CA PRO A 374 -2.34 -8.99 4.05
C PRO A 374 -1.42 -9.67 5.08
N THR A 375 -1.44 -11.00 5.15
CA THR A 375 -0.57 -11.72 6.09
C THR A 375 0.92 -11.53 5.80
N SER A 376 1.29 -11.15 4.57
CA SER A 376 2.66 -10.79 4.19
C SER A 376 3.21 -9.54 4.90
N SER A 377 2.34 -8.71 5.51
CA SER A 377 2.74 -7.56 6.33
C SER A 377 2.89 -7.91 7.82
N ILE A 378 2.61 -9.16 8.20
CA ILE A 378 2.78 -9.66 9.56
C ILE A 378 4.19 -10.22 9.67
N ASN A 379 4.97 -9.71 10.61
CA ASN A 379 6.34 -10.17 10.83
C ASN A 379 6.37 -11.20 11.97
N PRO A 380 6.51 -12.51 11.67
CA PRO A 380 6.50 -13.55 12.70
C PRO A 380 7.75 -13.52 13.59
N ARG A 381 8.78 -12.75 13.23
CA ARG A 381 10.02 -12.61 14.01
C ARG A 381 9.95 -11.52 15.08
N ILE A 382 8.92 -10.67 15.04
CA ILE A 382 8.71 -9.59 16.01
C ILE A 382 7.54 -9.97 16.91
N THR A 383 7.80 -10.08 18.21
CA THR A 383 6.79 -10.54 19.17
C THR A 383 5.84 -9.44 19.58
N THR A 384 6.36 -8.22 19.75
CA THR A 384 5.57 -7.05 20.19
C THR A 384 5.95 -5.79 19.41
N GLY A 385 5.08 -4.77 19.43
CA GLY A 385 5.33 -3.51 18.75
C GLY A 385 6.54 -2.73 19.27
N SER A 386 7.04 -3.06 20.46
CA SER A 386 8.24 -2.42 21.04
C SER A 386 9.53 -2.71 20.26
N GLU A 387 9.57 -3.78 19.48
CA GLU A 387 10.71 -4.14 18.63
C GLU A 387 10.66 -3.48 17.25
N ILE A 388 9.54 -2.83 16.91
CA ILE A 388 9.39 -2.15 15.63
C ILE A 388 10.09 -0.79 15.69
N ARG A 389 11.12 -0.62 14.86
CA ARG A 389 11.80 0.67 14.72
C ARG A 389 10.93 1.68 13.98
N VAL A 390 10.49 2.72 14.67
CA VAL A 390 9.78 3.85 14.05
C VAL A 390 10.74 4.68 13.22
N GLU A 391 10.41 4.87 11.94
CA GLU A 391 11.14 5.77 11.03
C GLU A 391 10.88 7.23 11.43
N GLU A 392 11.94 7.96 11.79
CA GLU A 392 11.89 9.42 11.90
C GLU A 392 12.41 10.06 10.62
N ARG A 393 11.78 11.15 10.21
CA ARG A 393 12.01 11.78 8.91
C ARG A 393 12.46 13.23 9.03
N PRO A 394 13.16 13.76 8.00
CA PRO A 394 13.65 15.13 8.01
C PRO A 394 12.59 16.16 8.42
N GLN A 395 12.99 17.10 9.28
CA GLN A 395 12.13 18.19 9.76
C GLN A 395 11.46 18.98 8.63
N ILE A 396 12.16 19.11 7.50
CA ILE A 396 11.71 19.92 6.36
C ILE A 396 10.39 19.42 5.78
N GLU A 397 10.10 18.12 5.87
CA GLU A 397 8.87 17.53 5.34
C GLU A 397 7.64 17.88 6.18
N LEU A 398 7.85 18.23 7.46
CA LEU A 398 6.80 18.74 8.32
C LEU A 398 6.63 20.26 8.15
N ILE A 399 7.71 21.03 8.14
CA ILE A 399 7.64 22.50 8.13
C ILE A 399 7.57 23.12 6.74
N ARG A 400 7.62 22.33 5.67
CA ARG A 400 7.47 22.80 4.28
C ARG A 400 6.37 22.03 3.58
N PHE A 401 5.46 22.74 2.93
CA PHE A 401 4.45 22.17 2.06
C PHE A 401 4.42 22.93 0.74
N ASN A 402 4.50 22.20 -0.37
CA ASN A 402 4.50 22.75 -1.73
C ASN A 402 5.50 23.91 -1.96
N GLY A 403 6.73 23.74 -1.46
CA GLY A 403 7.80 24.75 -1.58
C GLY A 403 7.76 25.89 -0.56
N ALA A 404 6.65 26.08 0.16
CA ALA A 404 6.49 27.13 1.15
C ALA A 404 6.71 26.62 2.57
N LEU A 405 7.39 27.40 3.40
CA LEU A 405 7.49 27.13 4.84
C LEU A 405 6.15 27.40 5.53
N THR A 406 5.73 26.46 6.38
CA THR A 406 4.52 26.54 7.21
C THR A 406 4.86 26.76 8.69
N ALA A 407 6.15 26.71 9.05
CA ALA A 407 6.70 27.06 10.34
C ALA A 407 8.08 27.74 10.16
N PRO A 408 8.63 28.40 11.19
CA PRO A 408 9.99 28.95 11.14
C PRO A 408 11.04 27.89 10.74
N SER A 409 12.04 28.30 9.95
CA SER A 409 13.04 27.38 9.37
C SER A 409 13.96 26.71 10.40
N ASP A 410 14.07 27.30 11.58
CA ASP A 410 14.90 26.87 12.71
C ASP A 410 14.09 26.20 13.82
N CYS A 411 12.78 25.98 13.60
CA CYS A 411 11.91 25.31 14.57
C CYS A 411 12.40 23.86 14.79
N PRO A 412 12.69 23.44 16.04
CA PRO A 412 12.93 22.03 16.35
C PRO A 412 11.69 21.19 16.06
N VAL A 413 11.87 20.06 15.39
CA VAL A 413 10.77 19.20 14.93
C VAL A 413 10.98 17.77 15.38
N TRP A 414 9.91 17.15 15.86
CA TRP A 414 9.79 15.71 15.96
C TRP A 414 8.83 15.22 14.87
N ASN A 415 9.32 14.34 13.98
CA ASN A 415 8.59 13.90 12.79
C ASN A 415 8.68 12.38 12.61
N PRO A 416 8.07 11.58 13.52
CA PRO A 416 7.90 10.16 13.31
C PRO A 416 6.92 9.90 12.16
N ALA A 417 7.30 9.04 11.23
CA ALA A 417 6.45 8.68 10.09
C ALA A 417 5.34 7.67 10.47
N PHE A 418 5.51 6.96 11.59
CA PHE A 418 4.62 5.89 12.04
C PHE A 418 4.42 5.99 13.55
N ASP A 419 3.34 5.38 14.04
CA ASP A 419 3.14 5.06 15.45
C ASP A 419 2.72 3.59 15.61
N ILE A 420 2.70 3.12 16.85
CA ILE A 420 2.33 1.74 17.19
C ILE A 420 0.98 1.76 17.89
N THR A 421 -0.02 1.12 17.28
CA THR A 421 -1.31 0.84 17.90
C THR A 421 -1.22 -0.48 18.68
N PRO A 422 -1.41 -0.47 20.01
CA PRO A 422 -1.43 -1.69 20.80
C PRO A 422 -2.58 -2.61 20.42
N ALA A 423 -2.34 -3.92 20.41
CA ALA A 423 -3.33 -4.95 20.13
C ALA A 423 -4.63 -4.80 20.95
N ALA A 424 -4.53 -4.33 22.19
CA ALA A 424 -5.69 -4.11 23.08
C ALA A 424 -6.69 -3.05 22.57
N LEU A 425 -6.31 -2.19 21.62
CA LEU A 425 -7.18 -1.19 20.99
C LEU A 425 -7.70 -1.63 19.63
N ILE A 426 -7.32 -2.82 19.15
CA ILE A 426 -7.71 -3.36 17.85
C ILE A 426 -8.86 -4.36 18.06
N THR A 427 -9.98 -4.11 17.40
CA THR A 427 -11.14 -5.00 17.43
C THR A 427 -10.86 -6.30 16.67
N ALA A 428 -10.34 -6.19 15.45
CA ALA A 428 -9.87 -7.33 14.67
C ALA A 428 -8.87 -6.91 13.59
N ILE A 429 -8.06 -7.88 13.16
CA ILE A 429 -7.14 -7.82 12.03
C ILE A 429 -7.77 -8.62 10.89
N LEU A 430 -8.11 -7.94 9.80
CA LEU A 430 -8.79 -8.52 8.63
C LEU A 430 -7.74 -8.85 7.57
N THR A 431 -7.72 -10.11 7.12
CA THR A 431 -6.71 -10.66 6.21
C THR A 431 -7.33 -11.50 5.08
N GLU A 432 -6.54 -11.86 4.08
CA GLU A 432 -6.91 -12.84 3.05
C GLU A 432 -7.15 -14.25 3.61
N LYS A 433 -6.57 -14.58 4.77
CA LYS A 433 -6.73 -15.88 5.43
C LYS A 433 -7.91 -15.93 6.42
N GLY A 434 -8.58 -14.80 6.63
CA GLY A 434 -9.67 -14.67 7.58
C GLY A 434 -9.53 -13.43 8.45
N ASN A 435 -10.39 -13.34 9.45
CA ASN A 435 -10.51 -12.17 10.31
C ASN A 435 -10.26 -12.60 11.76
N PHE A 436 -9.28 -11.98 12.41
CA PHE A 436 -8.73 -12.47 13.66
C PHE A 436 -8.81 -11.42 14.76
N GLU A 437 -9.22 -11.83 15.95
CA GLU A 437 -8.89 -11.06 17.15
C GLU A 437 -7.36 -11.13 17.36
N PRO A 438 -6.70 -10.04 17.82
CA PRO A 438 -5.24 -10.00 17.93
C PRO A 438 -4.62 -11.19 18.69
N GLU A 439 -5.28 -11.65 19.76
CA GLU A 439 -4.82 -12.80 20.57
C GLU A 439 -4.80 -14.14 19.81
N ASN A 440 -5.59 -14.26 18.74
CA ASN A 440 -5.72 -15.47 17.93
C ASN A 440 -4.85 -15.42 16.66
N LEU A 441 -4.19 -14.30 16.40
CA LEU A 441 -3.36 -14.11 15.21
C LEU A 441 -2.24 -15.16 15.07
N PRO A 442 -1.50 -15.55 16.13
CA PRO A 442 -0.44 -16.54 16.00
C PRO A 442 -0.94 -17.91 15.53
N ASN A 443 -2.07 -18.37 16.09
CA ASN A 443 -2.65 -19.68 15.77
C ASN A 443 -3.12 -19.73 14.32
N ALA A 444 -3.73 -18.65 13.85
CA ALA A 444 -4.20 -18.53 12.47
C ALA A 444 -3.06 -18.55 11.43
N LEU A 445 -1.87 -18.06 11.80
CA LEU A 445 -0.71 -18.07 10.91
C LEU A 445 -0.05 -19.46 10.84
N LEU A 446 -0.07 -20.23 11.93
CA LEU A 446 0.48 -21.58 12.01
C LEU A 446 -0.36 -22.61 11.23
N GLU A 447 -1.69 -22.53 11.28
CA GLU A 447 -2.59 -23.44 10.53
C GLU A 447 -2.47 -23.28 9.01
N SER A 448 -1.86 -22.18 8.55
CA SER A 448 -1.63 -21.88 7.13
C SER A 448 -0.25 -22.28 6.60
N GLN A 449 0.65 -22.76 7.45
CA GLN A 449 1.95 -23.27 7.02
C GLN A 449 1.82 -24.73 6.57
N ASN A 450 1.91 -24.94 5.27
CA ASN A 450 2.16 -26.25 4.70
C ASN A 450 3.53 -26.73 5.22
N PRO A 451 3.66 -27.91 5.85
CA PRO A 451 4.89 -28.35 6.51
C PRO A 451 6.08 -28.63 5.57
N ASP A 452 5.92 -28.45 4.25
CA ASP A 452 6.93 -28.78 3.24
C ASP A 452 8.03 -27.71 3.03
N PHE A 453 8.07 -26.64 3.84
CA PHE A 453 9.06 -25.56 3.75
C PHE A 453 9.70 -25.17 5.09
N ILE A 454 10.22 -26.15 5.84
CA ILE A 454 11.18 -25.94 6.94
C ILE A 454 12.47 -26.71 6.66
#